data_AF-A0A497JJQ9-F1
#
_entry.id   AF-A0A497JJQ9-F1
#
_cell.length_a   1.000
_cell.length_b   1.000
_cell.length_c   1.000
_cell.angle_alpha   90.00
_cell.angle_beta   90.00
_cell.angle_gamma   90.00
#
_symmetry.space_group_name_H-M   'P 1'
#
loop_
_entity.id
_entity.type
_entity.pdbx_description
1 polymer ?
#
loop_
_entity_poly.entity_id
_entity_poly.type
_entity_poly.pdbx_seq_one_letter_code
_entity_poly.pdbx_strand_id
1 'polypeptide(L)'
;MSGLNPLSDETLTLVFIYSGEYGERVIRNLINDPSFCKSCGLYCDFCKYGVYSYVRNILAAIELPSPSELPAFIDNPEKYMPRKLPKAHLCIASGLHKDLLLGLPEYIEKMGMQGLIVPIEDFVEVPSGLRKQIEEECGELGLETAFPKPFCSLEPLRDRPVISRLVDELKIGRPLLEISTIRRGKTEVIASTVVRRSAPCGSTWYVARKLIGVETKREILYDAVAKAHHTYPCTATMNVDPEVGEPILHIGGYIIREEVEKALKRGEQSI
;
A
#
# COMPACT_ATOMS: atom_id res chain seq x y z
N MET A 1 -1.49 17.70 34.51
CA MET A 1 -2.85 17.24 34.18
C MET A 1 -3.08 17.49 32.70
N SER A 2 -2.66 16.54 31.87
CA SER A 2 -2.74 16.58 30.41
C SER A 2 -4.14 16.15 29.95
N GLY A 3 -5.02 17.12 29.76
CA GLY A 3 -6.25 16.92 29.00
C GLY A 3 -5.92 16.80 27.52
N LEU A 4 -5.45 15.63 27.08
CA LEU A 4 -5.39 15.30 25.67
C LEU A 4 -6.77 14.84 25.24
N ASN A 5 -7.39 15.52 24.27
CA ASN A 5 -8.65 15.09 23.69
C ASN A 5 -8.52 13.64 23.15
N PRO A 6 -9.49 12.77 23.41
CA PRO A 6 -9.52 11.44 22.79
C PRO A 6 -9.62 11.56 21.27
N LEU A 7 -9.04 10.60 20.55
CA LEU A 7 -9.24 10.48 19.10
C LEU A 7 -10.74 10.23 18.87
N SER A 8 -11.31 10.86 17.85
CA SER A 8 -12.66 10.49 17.39
C SER A 8 -12.56 9.14 16.66
N ASP A 9 -13.34 8.16 17.12
CA ASP A 9 -13.40 6.84 16.47
C ASP A 9 -14.11 6.88 15.10
N GLU A 10 -14.77 8.00 14.73
CA GLU A 10 -15.60 8.08 13.52
C GLU A 10 -14.82 8.00 12.21
N THR A 11 -13.53 8.35 12.19
CA THR A 11 -12.74 8.37 10.96
C THR A 11 -11.30 7.98 11.23
N LEU A 12 -10.79 6.99 10.50
CA LEU A 12 -9.38 6.62 10.59
C LEU A 12 -8.49 7.80 10.19
N THR A 13 -7.50 8.10 11.02
CA THR A 13 -6.52 9.16 10.76
C THR A 13 -5.10 8.61 10.68
N LEU A 14 -4.35 9.12 9.72
CA LEU A 14 -3.04 8.64 9.30
C LEU A 14 -1.99 9.73 9.45
N VAL A 15 -0.79 9.31 9.83
CA VAL A 15 0.44 10.07 9.65
C VAL A 15 1.38 9.25 8.76
N PHE A 16 2.00 9.92 7.79
CA PHE A 16 3.09 9.34 7.01
C PHE A 16 4.43 9.90 7.51
N ILE A 17 5.39 9.02 7.77
CA ILE A 17 6.79 9.37 7.98
C ILE A 17 7.57 8.57 6.96
N TYR A 18 8.06 9.25 5.93
CA TYR A 18 8.61 8.55 4.77
C TYR A 18 9.91 9.17 4.29
N SER A 19 10.63 8.44 3.47
CA SER A 19 11.64 9.00 2.58
C SER A 19 11.53 8.34 1.22
N GLY A 20 11.96 9.06 0.18
CA GLY A 20 11.94 8.58 -1.20
C GLY A 20 10.55 8.50 -1.83
N GLU A 21 10.54 8.03 -3.08
CA GLU A 21 9.37 8.16 -3.97
C GLU A 21 8.19 7.26 -3.58
N TYR A 22 8.43 6.20 -2.81
CA TYR A 22 7.39 5.23 -2.51
C TYR A 22 6.29 5.80 -1.60
N GLY A 23 6.69 6.43 -0.48
CA GLY A 23 5.75 7.07 0.42
C GLY A 23 4.93 8.14 -0.30
N GLU A 24 5.60 8.98 -1.10
CA GLU A 24 4.95 9.99 -1.94
C GLU A 24 3.91 9.36 -2.88
N ARG A 25 4.26 8.25 -3.54
CA ARG A 25 3.37 7.51 -4.44
C ARG A 25 2.09 7.02 -3.76
N VAL A 26 2.20 6.49 -2.54
CA VAL A 26 1.04 6.06 -1.76
C VAL A 26 0.18 7.26 -1.35
N ILE A 27 0.79 8.32 -0.81
CA ILE A 27 0.10 9.55 -0.40
C ILE A 27 -0.66 10.17 -1.57
N ARG A 28 -0.01 10.34 -2.71
CA ARG A 28 -0.60 10.92 -3.93
C ARG A 28 -1.71 10.05 -4.50
N ASN A 29 -1.62 8.73 -4.34
CA ASN A 29 -2.73 7.85 -4.68
C ASN A 29 -3.93 8.02 -3.74
N LEU A 30 -3.71 8.16 -2.42
CA LEU A 30 -4.75 8.32 -1.40
C LEU A 30 -5.51 9.64 -1.51
N ILE A 31 -4.80 10.76 -1.73
CA ILE A 31 -5.44 12.07 -1.95
C ILE A 31 -6.05 12.19 -3.36
N ASN A 32 -5.75 11.22 -4.24
CA ASN A 32 -6.19 11.12 -5.62
C ASN A 32 -5.71 12.30 -6.50
N ASP A 33 -4.42 12.61 -6.42
CA ASP A 33 -3.78 13.70 -7.17
C ASP A 33 -3.83 13.44 -8.71
N PRO A 34 -4.50 14.30 -9.50
CA PRO A 34 -4.65 14.15 -10.95
C PRO A 34 -3.33 14.19 -11.73
N SER A 35 -2.29 14.80 -11.17
CA SER A 35 -0.99 14.94 -11.82
C SER A 35 -0.07 13.72 -11.63
N PHE A 36 -0.48 12.76 -10.80
CA PHE A 36 0.38 11.67 -10.35
C PHE A 36 0.41 10.47 -11.30
N CYS A 37 -0.74 9.93 -11.69
CA CYS A 37 -0.79 8.76 -12.57
C CYS A 37 -0.57 9.19 -14.03
N LYS A 38 0.58 8.82 -14.60
CA LYS A 38 0.96 9.15 -15.98
C LYS A 38 1.09 7.92 -16.90
N SER A 39 0.78 6.72 -16.40
CA SER A 39 1.02 5.45 -17.09
C SER A 39 0.29 5.31 -18.43
N CYS A 40 -0.86 5.98 -18.62
CA CYS A 40 -1.59 5.98 -19.89
C CYS A 40 -1.14 7.06 -20.89
N GLY A 41 -0.29 8.01 -20.47
CA GLY A 41 0.11 9.16 -21.29
C GLY A 41 -1.10 9.90 -21.89
N LEU A 42 -1.04 10.15 -23.20
CA LEU A 42 -2.11 10.83 -23.95
C LEU A 42 -3.43 10.04 -24.01
N TYR A 43 -3.42 8.74 -23.68
CA TYR A 43 -4.60 7.88 -23.69
C TYR A 43 -5.28 7.79 -22.31
N CYS A 44 -4.98 8.72 -21.40
CA CYS A 44 -5.59 8.75 -20.07
C CYS A 44 -7.07 9.12 -20.16
N ASP A 45 -7.93 8.28 -19.57
CA ASP A 45 -9.38 8.49 -19.45
C ASP A 45 -9.82 8.89 -18.03
N PHE A 46 -8.86 9.25 -17.17
CA PHE A 46 -9.10 9.68 -15.80
C PHE A 46 -9.76 8.61 -14.90
N CYS A 47 -9.53 7.32 -15.18
CA CYS A 47 -10.22 6.17 -14.57
C CYS A 47 -10.42 6.15 -13.03
N LYS A 48 -9.60 6.85 -12.25
CA LYS A 48 -9.74 6.90 -10.78
C LYS A 48 -10.15 8.26 -10.22
N TYR A 49 -10.09 9.33 -11.02
CA TYR A 49 -10.24 10.70 -10.49
C TYR A 49 -11.72 11.04 -10.25
N GLY A 50 -11.99 11.67 -9.11
CA GLY A 50 -13.36 11.95 -8.65
C GLY A 50 -14.08 10.74 -8.03
N VAL A 51 -13.45 9.56 -7.97
CA VAL A 51 -14.04 8.34 -7.39
C VAL A 51 -13.87 8.29 -5.86
N TYR A 52 -12.75 8.79 -5.36
CA TYR A 52 -12.43 8.83 -3.93
C TYR A 52 -11.41 9.94 -3.62
N SER A 53 -11.31 10.33 -2.36
CA SER A 53 -10.18 11.10 -1.83
C SER A 53 -10.12 10.93 -0.32
N TYR A 54 -8.94 10.58 0.20
CA TYR A 54 -8.68 10.38 1.62
C TYR A 54 -7.85 11.50 2.22
N VAL A 55 -7.86 12.68 1.61
CA VAL A 55 -7.11 13.85 2.09
C VAL A 55 -7.45 14.21 3.54
N ARG A 56 -8.71 13.99 3.97
CA ARG A 56 -9.15 14.26 5.35
C ARG A 56 -8.64 13.24 6.36
N ASN A 57 -8.25 12.04 5.89
CA ASN A 57 -7.69 11.00 6.75
C ASN A 57 -6.20 11.27 7.03
N ILE A 58 -5.48 11.97 6.14
CA ILE A 58 -4.03 12.22 6.30
C ILE A 58 -3.82 13.51 7.08
N LEU A 59 -3.42 13.40 8.35
CA LEU A 59 -3.19 14.56 9.22
C LEU A 59 -1.79 15.16 9.06
N ALA A 60 -0.81 14.33 8.70
CA ALA A 60 0.53 14.77 8.37
C ALA A 60 1.21 13.80 7.39
N ALA A 61 2.05 14.35 6.54
CA ALA A 61 3.01 13.60 5.73
C ALA A 61 4.36 14.30 5.86
N ILE A 62 5.32 13.63 6.50
CA ILE A 62 6.63 14.18 6.83
C ILE A 62 7.69 13.38 6.09
N GLU A 63 8.38 14.06 5.19
CA GLU A 63 9.54 13.50 4.50
C GLU A 63 10.79 13.71 5.35
N LEU A 64 11.50 12.61 5.63
CA LEU A 64 12.80 12.62 6.31
C LEU A 64 13.94 12.51 5.28
N PRO A 65 15.17 12.93 5.63
CA PRO A 65 16.33 12.79 4.76
C PRO A 65 16.50 11.36 4.27
N SER A 66 17.00 11.21 3.04
CA SER A 66 17.24 9.88 2.46
C SER A 66 18.24 9.10 3.32
N PRO A 67 18.09 7.78 3.48
CA PRO A 67 19.10 6.95 4.13
C PRO A 67 20.51 7.14 3.55
N SER A 68 20.63 7.48 2.25
CA SER A 68 21.91 7.75 1.59
C SER A 68 22.58 9.07 2.00
N GLU A 69 21.82 9.99 2.59
CA GLU A 69 22.29 11.30 3.06
C GLU A 69 22.65 11.28 4.55
N LEU A 70 22.32 10.18 5.23
CA LEU A 70 22.53 10.00 6.66
C LEU A 70 23.79 9.18 6.93
N PRO A 71 24.40 9.33 8.12
CA PRO A 71 25.48 8.44 8.56
C PRO A 71 25.02 6.99 8.60
N ALA A 72 25.94 6.05 8.37
CA ALA A 72 25.63 4.61 8.39
C ALA A 72 25.07 4.12 9.74
N PHE A 73 25.37 4.82 10.83
CA PHE A 73 24.84 4.58 12.17
C PHE A 73 24.42 5.91 12.80
N ILE A 74 23.25 5.92 13.42
CA ILE A 74 22.65 7.09 14.07
C ILE A 74 22.51 6.81 15.56
N ASP A 75 23.35 7.46 16.37
CA ASP A 75 23.28 7.33 17.83
C ASP A 75 22.05 8.01 18.45
N ASN A 76 21.51 9.05 17.81
CA ASN A 76 20.41 9.87 18.33
C ASN A 76 19.29 10.04 17.27
N PRO A 77 18.45 9.02 17.04
CA PRO A 77 17.40 9.04 16.02
C PRO A 77 16.38 10.17 16.24
N GLU A 78 16.13 10.52 17.50
CA GLU A 78 15.28 11.62 17.96
C GLU A 78 15.57 12.97 17.26
N LYS A 79 16.82 13.21 16.86
CA LYS A 79 17.24 14.48 16.22
C LYS A 79 16.71 14.63 14.80
N TYR A 80 16.40 13.52 14.15
CA TYR A 80 15.86 13.49 12.78
C TYR A 80 14.34 13.37 12.78
N MET A 81 13.74 12.88 13.87
CA MET A 81 12.30 12.77 14.00
C MET A 81 11.63 14.15 14.10
N PRO A 82 10.38 14.30 13.60
CA PRO A 82 9.66 15.54 13.73
C PRO A 82 9.47 15.90 15.21
N ARG A 83 9.57 17.18 15.58
CA ARG A 83 9.41 17.59 17.00
C ARG A 83 7.99 17.42 17.53
N LYS A 84 7.00 17.46 16.64
CA LYS A 84 5.57 17.36 16.95
C LYS A 84 4.88 16.64 15.80
N LEU A 85 3.96 15.76 16.16
CA LEU A 85 3.00 15.18 15.23
C LEU A 85 1.58 15.41 15.74
N PRO A 86 0.59 15.51 14.83
CA PRO A 86 -0.80 15.41 15.24
C PRO A 86 -1.07 14.01 15.80
N LYS A 87 -1.93 13.94 16.82
CA LYS A 87 -2.45 12.65 17.31
C LYS A 87 -3.24 11.99 16.17
N ALA A 88 -2.89 10.76 15.84
CA ALA A 88 -3.53 9.98 14.77
C ALA A 88 -3.69 8.52 15.19
N HIS A 89 -4.45 7.73 14.43
CA HIS A 89 -4.63 6.32 14.73
C HIS A 89 -3.44 5.48 14.26
N LEU A 90 -2.95 5.71 13.03
CA LEU A 90 -1.90 4.91 12.40
C LEU A 90 -0.74 5.76 11.87
N CYS A 91 0.47 5.23 12.04
CA CYS A 91 1.65 5.66 11.30
C CYS A 91 1.91 4.70 10.13
N ILE A 92 2.11 5.24 8.93
CA ILE A 92 2.64 4.49 7.79
C ILE A 92 4.06 4.98 7.52
N ALA A 93 5.04 4.08 7.64
CA ALA A 93 6.44 4.42 7.50
C ALA A 93 7.11 3.65 6.36
N SER A 94 7.94 4.33 5.56
CA SER A 94 8.59 3.71 4.40
C SER A 94 9.87 4.43 3.99
N GLY A 95 10.88 3.70 3.50
CA GLY A 95 12.13 4.28 3.00
C GLY A 95 13.02 4.91 4.07
N LEU A 96 12.73 4.67 5.35
CA LEU A 96 13.48 5.28 6.45
C LEU A 96 14.85 4.62 6.66
N HIS A 97 15.78 5.38 7.21
CA HIS A 97 17.04 4.82 7.70
C HIS A 97 16.74 3.81 8.81
N LYS A 98 17.47 2.68 8.84
CA LYS A 98 17.21 1.54 9.74
C LYS A 98 17.16 1.95 11.21
N ASP A 99 18.08 2.79 11.64
CA ASP A 99 18.12 3.28 13.03
C ASP A 99 16.96 4.23 13.37
N LEU A 100 16.46 5.00 12.39
CA LEU A 100 15.25 5.81 12.58
C LEU A 100 14.02 4.91 12.67
N LEU A 101 13.96 3.89 11.82
CA LEU A 101 12.87 2.91 11.84
C LEU A 101 12.85 2.10 13.15
N LEU A 102 14.02 1.77 13.69
CA LEU A 102 14.15 1.07 14.97
C LEU A 102 13.62 1.91 16.13
N GLY A 103 13.91 3.22 16.19
CA GLY A 103 13.38 4.10 17.25
C GLY A 103 11.96 4.62 17.02
N LEU A 104 11.31 4.21 15.93
CA LEU A 104 10.00 4.73 15.55
C LEU A 104 8.85 4.29 16.48
N PRO A 105 8.78 3.04 16.98
CA PRO A 105 7.67 2.58 17.81
C PRO A 105 7.48 3.42 19.08
N GLU A 106 8.53 3.59 19.87
CA GLU A 106 8.52 4.46 21.05
C GLU A 106 8.08 5.89 20.69
N TYR A 107 8.56 6.42 19.58
CA TYR A 107 8.28 7.79 19.17
C TYR A 107 6.79 8.00 18.84
N ILE A 108 6.16 7.06 18.12
CA ILE A 108 4.73 7.18 17.76
C ILE A 108 3.78 6.84 18.92
N GLU A 109 4.19 5.94 19.83
CA GLU A 109 3.44 5.65 21.06
C GLU A 109 3.34 6.89 21.93
N LYS A 110 4.46 7.61 22.13
CA LYS A 110 4.49 8.89 22.86
C LYS A 110 3.57 9.96 22.25
N MET A 111 3.27 9.85 20.95
CA MET A 111 2.33 10.73 20.22
C MET A 111 0.88 10.25 20.28
N GLY A 112 0.62 9.11 20.94
CA GLY A 112 -0.70 8.53 21.17
C GLY A 112 -1.28 7.81 19.96
N MET A 113 -0.44 7.28 19.08
CA MET A 113 -0.85 6.41 17.96
C MET A 113 -1.07 4.98 18.42
N GLN A 114 -1.84 4.22 17.63
CA GLN A 114 -2.30 2.87 17.99
C GLN A 114 -1.73 1.77 17.10
N GLY A 115 -1.08 2.13 15.98
CA GLY A 115 -0.42 1.15 15.15
C GLY A 115 0.56 1.71 14.13
N LEU A 116 1.42 0.81 13.65
CA LEU A 116 2.49 1.06 12.71
C LEU A 116 2.39 0.08 11.54
N ILE A 117 2.41 0.63 10.32
CA ILE A 117 2.54 -0.16 9.10
C ILE A 117 3.86 0.22 8.44
N VAL A 118 4.71 -0.79 8.20
CA VAL A 118 5.98 -0.63 7.50
C VAL A 118 5.97 -1.54 6.27
N PRO A 119 5.55 -1.04 5.10
CA PRO A 119 5.52 -1.87 3.92
C PRO A 119 6.93 -2.19 3.42
N ILE A 120 7.15 -3.45 3.02
CA ILE A 120 8.43 -3.92 2.52
C ILE A 120 8.37 -3.98 1.00
N GLU A 121 8.75 -2.88 0.35
CA GLU A 121 8.94 -2.82 -1.10
C GLU A 121 10.36 -3.24 -1.50
N ASP A 122 11.35 -3.01 -0.64
CA ASP A 122 12.70 -3.56 -0.75
C ASP A 122 13.13 -4.19 0.59
N PHE A 123 13.52 -5.47 0.55
CA PHE A 123 13.91 -6.22 1.75
C PHE A 123 15.24 -5.74 2.35
N VAL A 124 16.03 -4.94 1.62
CA VAL A 124 17.25 -4.31 2.14
C VAL A 124 16.92 -3.17 3.10
N GLU A 125 15.81 -2.46 2.89
CA GLU A 125 15.33 -1.39 3.77
C GLU A 125 14.86 -1.94 5.11
N VAL A 126 14.16 -3.08 5.08
CA VAL A 126 13.61 -3.74 6.28
C VAL A 126 14.07 -5.20 6.36
N PRO A 127 15.32 -5.45 6.79
CA PRO A 127 15.82 -6.81 7.00
C PRO A 127 15.00 -7.56 8.06
N SER A 128 14.98 -8.89 7.98
CA SER A 128 14.17 -9.74 8.87
C SER A 128 14.51 -9.57 10.35
N GLY A 129 15.77 -9.30 10.70
CA GLY A 129 16.19 -9.00 12.08
C GLY A 129 15.58 -7.69 12.58
N LEU A 130 15.67 -6.62 11.79
CA LEU A 130 15.09 -5.31 12.12
C LEU A 130 13.56 -5.41 12.25
N ARG A 131 12.89 -6.11 11.33
CA ARG A 131 11.45 -6.38 11.42
C ARG A 131 11.08 -6.97 12.78
N LYS A 132 11.76 -8.04 13.20
CA LYS A 132 11.47 -8.72 14.47
C LYS A 132 11.63 -7.80 15.67
N GLN A 133 12.70 -7.00 15.70
CA GLN A 133 12.91 -6.03 16.77
C GLN A 133 11.76 -5.03 16.88
N ILE A 134 11.30 -4.51 15.75
CA ILE A 134 10.18 -3.56 15.72
C ILE A 134 8.85 -4.26 16.10
N GLU A 135 8.62 -5.49 15.64
CA GLU A 135 7.45 -6.29 16.02
C GLU A 135 7.39 -6.55 17.53
N GLU A 136 8.51 -6.92 18.14
CA GLU A 136 8.66 -7.14 19.57
C GLU A 136 8.41 -5.85 20.37
N GLU A 137 9.09 -4.75 20.00
CA GLU A 137 8.95 -3.45 20.67
C GLU A 137 7.52 -2.91 20.58
N CYS A 138 6.88 -2.99 19.41
CA CYS A 138 5.49 -2.59 19.27
C CYS A 138 4.55 -3.45 20.12
N GLY A 139 4.82 -4.75 20.23
CA GLY A 139 4.05 -5.66 21.09
C GLY A 139 4.13 -5.26 22.56
N GLU A 140 5.31 -4.88 23.04
CA GLU A 140 5.52 -4.37 24.41
C GLU A 140 4.80 -3.03 24.65
N LEU A 141 4.76 -2.18 23.64
CA LEU A 141 4.08 -0.87 23.67
C LEU A 141 2.56 -0.96 23.43
N GLY A 142 2.02 -2.14 23.10
CA GLY A 142 0.61 -2.33 22.79
C GLY A 142 0.18 -1.71 21.45
N LEU A 143 1.12 -1.50 20.52
CA LEU A 143 0.87 -1.01 19.17
C LEU A 143 0.54 -2.17 18.22
N GLU A 144 -0.49 -2.02 17.40
CA GLU A 144 -0.70 -2.92 16.26
C GLU A 144 0.43 -2.75 15.23
N THR A 145 0.93 -3.84 14.66
CA THR A 145 1.95 -3.79 13.61
C THR A 145 1.61 -4.61 12.38
N ALA A 146 2.05 -4.13 11.22
CA ALA A 146 2.05 -4.92 10.00
C ALA A 146 3.25 -4.58 9.11
N PHE A 147 3.84 -5.63 8.53
CA PHE A 147 4.94 -5.56 7.57
C PHE A 147 4.55 -6.19 6.24
N PRO A 148 3.57 -5.63 5.51
CA PRO A 148 3.10 -6.22 4.27
C PRO A 148 4.21 -6.20 3.21
N LYS A 149 4.46 -7.36 2.59
CA LYS A 149 5.51 -7.56 1.58
C LYS A 149 4.89 -8.09 0.27
N PRO A 150 4.75 -7.27 -0.78
CA PRO A 150 4.72 -5.79 -0.80
C PRO A 150 3.49 -5.22 -0.09
N PHE A 151 3.29 -3.90 -0.04
CA PHE A 151 2.13 -3.29 0.63
C PHE A 151 0.78 -3.76 0.09
N CYS A 152 0.71 -4.10 -1.20
CA CYS A 152 -0.51 -4.68 -1.78
C CYS A 152 -0.78 -6.13 -1.34
N SER A 153 -0.02 -6.70 -0.40
CA SER A 153 -0.39 -7.95 0.30
C SER A 153 -1.17 -7.72 1.58
N LEU A 154 -1.33 -6.46 2.04
CA LEU A 154 -2.05 -6.16 3.27
C LEU A 154 -3.53 -6.58 3.19
N GLU A 155 -3.93 -7.49 4.08
CA GLU A 155 -5.30 -7.95 4.28
C GLU A 155 -5.80 -7.54 5.67
N PRO A 156 -7.12 -7.37 5.86
CA PRO A 156 -7.68 -7.08 7.17
C PRO A 156 -7.59 -8.33 8.06
N LEU A 157 -7.21 -8.13 9.32
CA LEU A 157 -6.99 -9.17 10.31
C LEU A 157 -7.77 -8.86 11.60
N ARG A 158 -8.45 -9.87 12.17
CA ARG A 158 -9.33 -9.68 13.33
C ARG A 158 -8.61 -9.22 14.60
N ASP A 159 -7.37 -9.65 14.77
CA ASP A 159 -6.48 -9.32 15.88
C ASP A 159 -5.75 -7.98 15.67
N ARG A 160 -5.97 -7.31 14.52
CA ARG A 160 -5.41 -5.99 14.21
C ARG A 160 -6.51 -5.05 13.69
N PRO A 161 -7.51 -4.72 14.53
CA PRO A 161 -8.66 -3.93 14.11
C PRO A 161 -8.28 -2.52 13.62
N VAL A 162 -7.32 -1.82 14.23
CA VAL A 162 -6.94 -0.47 13.82
C VAL A 162 -6.31 -0.49 12.43
N ILE A 163 -5.37 -1.40 12.16
CA ILE A 163 -4.76 -1.58 10.83
C ILE A 163 -5.81 -2.01 9.79
N SER A 164 -6.75 -2.88 10.18
CA SER A 164 -7.82 -3.33 9.28
C SER A 164 -8.71 -2.20 8.78
N ARG A 165 -8.89 -1.12 9.56
CA ARG A 165 -9.60 0.08 9.12
C ARG A 165 -8.99 0.72 7.87
N LEU A 166 -7.66 0.65 7.67
CA LEU A 166 -7.03 1.14 6.42
C LEU A 166 -7.58 0.40 5.20
N VAL A 167 -7.73 -0.91 5.34
CA VAL A 167 -8.25 -1.78 4.27
C VAL A 167 -9.76 -1.57 4.10
N ASP A 168 -10.50 -1.51 5.19
CA ASP A 168 -11.96 -1.53 5.17
C ASP A 168 -12.59 -0.15 4.95
N GLU A 169 -12.07 0.91 5.55
CA GLU A 169 -12.59 2.28 5.39
C GLU A 169 -11.99 2.95 4.15
N LEU A 170 -10.67 2.87 3.96
CA LEU A 170 -9.98 3.57 2.87
C LEU A 170 -9.87 2.70 1.61
N LYS A 171 -10.30 1.44 1.65
CA LYS A 171 -10.28 0.54 0.49
C LYS A 171 -8.89 0.44 -0.15
N ILE A 172 -7.86 0.37 0.69
CA ILE A 172 -6.45 0.33 0.29
C ILE A 172 -5.74 -0.88 0.93
N GLY A 173 -5.12 -1.72 0.10
CA GLY A 173 -4.46 -2.95 0.54
C GLY A 173 -4.42 -3.97 -0.59
N ARG A 174 -4.65 -5.24 -0.29
CA ARG A 174 -4.77 -6.28 -1.31
C ARG A 174 -5.88 -5.93 -2.32
N PRO A 175 -5.67 -6.00 -3.64
CA PRO A 175 -6.70 -5.61 -4.61
C PRO A 175 -8.04 -6.35 -4.42
N LEU A 176 -9.15 -5.71 -4.81
CA LEU A 176 -10.45 -6.37 -4.94
C LEU A 176 -11.17 -5.79 -6.15
N LEU A 177 -11.55 -6.65 -7.07
CA LEU A 177 -12.22 -6.28 -8.31
C LEU A 177 -13.53 -7.04 -8.51
N GLU A 178 -14.43 -6.41 -9.24
CA GLU A 178 -15.55 -7.05 -9.92
C GLU A 178 -15.31 -6.95 -11.43
N ILE A 179 -15.58 -8.03 -12.14
CA ILE A 179 -15.36 -8.14 -13.58
C ILE A 179 -16.62 -8.73 -14.21
N SER A 180 -17.09 -8.10 -15.28
CA SER A 180 -18.13 -8.67 -16.14
C SER A 180 -17.57 -9.03 -17.51
N THR A 181 -18.12 -10.06 -18.11
CA THR A 181 -17.69 -10.58 -19.42
C THR A 181 -18.82 -10.48 -20.44
N ILE A 182 -18.45 -10.44 -21.73
CA ILE A 182 -19.39 -10.56 -22.84
C ILE A 182 -18.82 -11.52 -23.89
N ARG A 183 -19.71 -12.22 -24.59
CA ARG A 183 -19.33 -13.07 -25.71
C ARG A 183 -19.18 -12.23 -26.98
N ARG A 184 -18.01 -12.30 -27.63
CA ARG A 184 -17.72 -11.72 -28.95
C ARG A 184 -17.42 -12.83 -29.94
N GLY A 185 -18.46 -13.29 -30.65
CA GLY A 185 -18.36 -14.44 -31.54
C GLY A 185 -18.04 -15.72 -30.78
N LYS A 186 -16.84 -16.28 -30.99
CA LYS A 186 -16.40 -17.52 -30.34
C LYS A 186 -15.61 -17.29 -29.05
N THR A 187 -15.25 -16.06 -28.73
CA THR A 187 -14.44 -15.74 -27.55
C THR A 187 -15.28 -15.00 -26.50
N GLU A 188 -14.85 -15.13 -25.25
CA GLU A 188 -15.36 -14.32 -24.15
C GLU A 188 -14.30 -13.28 -23.79
N VAL A 189 -14.73 -12.04 -23.60
CA VAL A 189 -13.86 -10.92 -23.28
C VAL A 189 -14.36 -10.19 -22.05
N ILE A 190 -13.45 -9.54 -21.34
CA ILE A 190 -13.79 -8.64 -20.23
C ILE A 190 -14.50 -7.41 -20.80
N ALA A 191 -15.74 -7.19 -20.38
CA ALA A 191 -16.58 -6.09 -20.80
C ALA A 191 -16.38 -4.86 -19.92
N SER A 192 -16.32 -5.06 -18.60
CA SER A 192 -16.12 -3.99 -17.63
C SER A 192 -15.39 -4.49 -16.38
N THR A 193 -14.76 -3.56 -15.67
CA THR A 193 -14.06 -3.80 -14.41
C THR A 193 -14.45 -2.71 -13.41
N VAL A 194 -14.65 -3.09 -12.15
CA VAL A 194 -14.89 -2.17 -11.04
C VAL A 194 -13.87 -2.45 -9.95
N VAL A 195 -13.13 -1.41 -9.55
CA VAL A 195 -12.15 -1.50 -8.45
C VAL A 195 -12.89 -1.21 -7.14
N ARG A 196 -12.99 -2.23 -6.28
CA ARG A 196 -13.57 -2.11 -4.93
C ARG A 196 -12.52 -1.84 -3.86
N ARG A 197 -11.29 -2.28 -4.09
CA ARG A 197 -10.12 -2.04 -3.23
C ARG A 197 -8.88 -1.94 -4.12
N SER A 198 -8.09 -0.89 -3.93
CA SER A 198 -6.89 -0.63 -4.72
C SER A 198 -5.63 -1.08 -3.98
N ALA A 199 -4.63 -1.53 -4.73
CA ALA A 199 -3.24 -1.53 -4.26
C ALA A 199 -2.87 -0.12 -3.76
N PRO A 200 -2.06 0.01 -2.69
CA PRO A 200 -1.69 1.30 -2.11
C PRO A 200 -1.06 2.27 -3.09
N CYS A 201 -0.24 1.77 -4.01
CA CYS A 201 0.42 2.57 -5.05
C CYS A 201 -0.51 3.00 -6.20
N GLY A 202 -1.74 2.46 -6.29
CA GLY A 202 -2.72 2.76 -7.34
C GLY A 202 -2.71 1.84 -8.57
N SER A 203 -1.81 0.84 -8.63
CA SER A 203 -1.62 -0.03 -9.81
C SER A 203 -2.89 -0.78 -10.23
N THR A 204 -3.77 -1.11 -9.29
CA THR A 204 -5.03 -1.83 -9.55
C THR A 204 -5.91 -1.10 -10.57
N TRP A 205 -6.00 0.22 -10.50
CA TRP A 205 -6.77 1.03 -11.45
C TRP A 205 -6.24 0.91 -12.88
N TYR A 206 -4.91 0.98 -13.03
CA TYR A 206 -4.25 0.85 -14.32
C TYR A 206 -4.47 -0.55 -14.91
N VAL A 207 -4.26 -1.60 -14.10
CA VAL A 207 -4.48 -2.98 -14.54
C VAL A 207 -5.95 -3.20 -14.92
N ALA A 208 -6.90 -2.81 -14.07
CA ALA A 208 -8.34 -2.95 -14.33
C ALA A 208 -8.76 -2.34 -15.66
N ARG A 209 -8.21 -1.16 -16.01
CA ARG A 209 -8.45 -0.49 -17.30
C ARG A 209 -7.85 -1.29 -18.46
N LYS A 210 -6.61 -1.76 -18.36
CA LYS A 210 -5.93 -2.49 -19.43
C LYS A 210 -6.57 -3.85 -19.74
N LEU A 211 -7.34 -4.39 -18.82
CA LEU A 211 -8.03 -5.67 -19.01
C LEU A 211 -9.33 -5.57 -19.80
N ILE A 212 -9.94 -4.40 -19.94
CA ILE A 212 -11.17 -4.27 -20.72
C ILE A 212 -10.90 -4.58 -22.20
N GLY A 213 -11.67 -5.52 -22.75
CA GLY A 213 -11.54 -6.05 -24.10
C GLY A 213 -10.59 -7.25 -24.23
N VAL A 214 -9.90 -7.63 -23.16
CA VAL A 214 -9.00 -8.80 -23.15
C VAL A 214 -9.81 -10.09 -23.07
N GLU A 215 -9.40 -11.11 -23.83
CA GLU A 215 -10.00 -12.44 -23.78
C GLU A 215 -9.77 -13.13 -22.43
N THR A 216 -10.79 -13.84 -21.94
CA THR A 216 -10.71 -14.57 -20.65
C THR A 216 -9.89 -15.85 -20.73
N LYS A 217 -9.42 -16.24 -21.93
CA LYS A 217 -8.50 -17.37 -22.11
C LYS A 217 -7.26 -17.16 -21.26
N ARG A 218 -6.99 -18.13 -20.36
CA ARG A 218 -5.95 -18.06 -19.31
C ARG A 218 -4.62 -17.48 -19.76
N GLU A 219 -4.03 -18.01 -20.84
CA GLU A 219 -2.73 -17.58 -21.35
C GLU A 219 -2.72 -16.09 -21.75
N ILE A 220 -3.77 -15.64 -22.45
CA ILE A 220 -3.92 -14.26 -22.92
C ILE A 220 -4.13 -13.33 -21.73
N LEU A 221 -5.02 -13.72 -20.82
CA LEU A 221 -5.33 -12.94 -19.64
C LEU A 221 -4.10 -12.76 -18.74
N TYR A 222 -3.35 -13.83 -18.49
CA TYR A 222 -2.17 -13.79 -17.63
C TYR A 222 -1.09 -12.88 -18.20
N ASP A 223 -0.83 -12.99 -19.51
CA ASP A 223 0.10 -12.13 -20.20
C ASP A 223 -0.34 -10.65 -20.16
N ALA A 224 -1.63 -10.37 -20.36
CA ALA A 224 -2.19 -9.02 -20.27
C ALA A 224 -2.05 -8.43 -18.86
N VAL A 225 -2.37 -9.20 -17.81
CA VAL A 225 -2.18 -8.77 -16.41
C VAL A 225 -0.72 -8.49 -16.12
N ALA A 226 0.18 -9.40 -16.49
CA ALA A 226 1.61 -9.26 -16.26
C ALA A 226 2.18 -8.04 -16.97
N LYS A 227 1.86 -7.84 -18.26
CA LYS A 227 2.27 -6.65 -19.03
C LYS A 227 1.75 -5.37 -18.41
N ALA A 228 0.47 -5.33 -18.01
CA ALA A 228 -0.11 -4.15 -17.37
C ALA A 228 0.58 -3.84 -16.03
N HIS A 229 0.84 -4.85 -15.20
CA HIS A 229 1.53 -4.68 -13.92
C HIS A 229 2.96 -4.13 -14.12
N HIS A 230 3.75 -4.72 -15.01
CA HIS A 230 5.13 -4.29 -15.28
C HIS A 230 5.22 -2.93 -15.98
N THR A 231 4.16 -2.50 -16.68
CA THR A 231 4.11 -1.17 -17.29
C THR A 231 3.79 -0.08 -16.26
N TYR A 232 3.07 -0.43 -15.19
CA TYR A 232 2.85 0.52 -14.10
C TYR A 232 4.15 0.71 -13.31
N PRO A 233 4.52 1.95 -12.93
CA PRO A 233 5.75 2.23 -12.18
C PRO A 233 5.62 1.76 -10.72
N CYS A 234 5.67 0.43 -10.53
CA CYS A 234 5.74 -0.21 -9.23
C CYS A 234 7.11 0.07 -8.62
N THR A 235 7.13 0.34 -7.31
CA THR A 235 8.33 0.65 -6.53
C THR A 235 8.90 -0.57 -5.80
N ALA A 236 8.22 -1.72 -5.87
CA ALA A 236 8.72 -2.98 -5.35
C ALA A 236 10.01 -3.39 -6.07
N THR A 237 10.97 -3.90 -5.31
CA THR A 237 12.27 -4.30 -5.83
C THR A 237 12.17 -5.49 -6.79
N MET A 238 13.00 -5.45 -7.84
CA MET A 238 13.22 -6.57 -8.77
C MET A 238 14.29 -7.55 -8.28
N ASN A 239 14.95 -7.24 -7.16
CA ASN A 239 15.89 -8.15 -6.53
C ASN A 239 15.17 -9.35 -5.91
N VAL A 240 15.78 -10.53 -6.00
CA VAL A 240 15.23 -11.75 -5.41
C VAL A 240 15.31 -11.64 -3.89
N ASP A 241 14.16 -11.67 -3.22
CA ASP A 241 14.09 -11.67 -1.76
C ASP A 241 14.63 -13.02 -1.22
N PRO A 242 15.66 -13.03 -0.36
CA PRO A 242 16.19 -14.26 0.20
C PRO A 242 15.19 -15.03 1.07
N GLU A 243 14.15 -14.37 1.63
CA GLU A 243 13.13 -15.07 2.42
C GLU A 243 12.12 -15.83 1.55
N VAL A 244 11.81 -15.33 0.35
CA VAL A 244 10.72 -15.84 -0.50
C VAL A 244 11.24 -16.53 -1.77
N GLY A 245 12.46 -16.22 -2.22
CA GLY A 245 13.05 -16.74 -3.45
C GLY A 245 12.49 -16.13 -4.73
N GLU A 246 11.80 -14.98 -4.64
CA GLU A 246 11.15 -14.28 -5.75
C GLU A 246 11.32 -12.77 -5.58
N PRO A 247 11.42 -11.96 -6.65
CA PRO A 247 11.33 -10.52 -6.56
C PRO A 247 10.01 -10.04 -5.96
N ILE A 248 10.08 -9.03 -5.09
CA ILE A 248 8.89 -8.47 -4.44
C ILE A 248 7.90 -7.90 -5.47
N LEU A 249 8.41 -7.33 -6.57
CA LEU A 249 7.57 -6.88 -7.69
C LEU A 249 6.74 -8.02 -8.29
N HIS A 250 7.32 -9.21 -8.46
CA HIS A 250 6.59 -10.37 -8.99
C HIS A 250 5.50 -10.84 -8.02
N ILE A 251 5.74 -10.79 -6.69
CA ILE A 251 4.71 -11.06 -5.68
C ILE A 251 3.50 -10.13 -5.87
N GLY A 252 3.74 -8.83 -6.08
CA GLY A 252 2.67 -7.87 -6.42
C GLY A 252 1.91 -8.23 -7.71
N GLY A 253 2.64 -8.69 -8.73
CA GLY A 253 2.06 -9.19 -9.98
C GLY A 253 1.21 -10.45 -9.80
N TYR A 254 1.66 -11.38 -8.96
CA TYR A 254 0.91 -12.60 -8.64
C TYR A 254 -0.37 -12.27 -7.86
N ILE A 255 -0.31 -11.35 -6.91
CA ILE A 255 -1.46 -10.88 -6.15
C ILE A 255 -2.55 -10.34 -7.09
N ILE A 256 -2.22 -9.39 -7.98
CA ILE A 256 -3.24 -8.82 -8.87
C ILE A 256 -3.79 -9.84 -9.86
N ARG A 257 -2.96 -10.77 -10.36
CA ARG A 257 -3.41 -11.89 -11.21
C ARG A 257 -4.40 -12.78 -10.49
N GLU A 258 -4.10 -13.16 -9.25
CA GLU A 258 -4.99 -13.98 -8.43
C GLU A 258 -6.33 -13.27 -8.18
N GLU A 259 -6.32 -11.96 -7.88
CA GLU A 259 -7.54 -11.20 -7.64
C GLU A 259 -8.40 -11.02 -8.90
N VAL A 260 -7.77 -10.92 -10.09
CA VAL A 260 -8.48 -10.93 -11.38
C VAL A 260 -9.15 -12.30 -11.62
N GLU A 261 -8.46 -13.41 -11.37
CA GLU A 261 -9.05 -14.75 -11.50
C GLU A 261 -10.22 -14.97 -10.55
N LYS A 262 -10.07 -14.57 -9.28
CA LYS A 262 -11.15 -14.62 -8.30
C LYS A 262 -12.35 -13.80 -8.75
N ALA A 263 -12.11 -12.62 -9.31
CA ALA A 263 -13.18 -11.75 -9.80
C ALA A 263 -13.95 -12.38 -10.97
N LEU A 264 -13.26 -13.02 -11.92
CA LEU A 264 -13.91 -13.75 -13.03
C LEU A 264 -14.77 -14.91 -12.52
N LYS A 265 -14.23 -15.75 -11.62
CA LYS A 265 -14.99 -16.87 -11.04
C LYS A 265 -16.24 -16.43 -10.27
N ARG A 266 -16.19 -15.29 -9.58
CA ARG A 266 -17.36 -14.72 -8.89
C ARG A 266 -18.41 -14.21 -9.87
N GLY A 267 -17.97 -13.60 -10.98
CA GLY A 267 -18.86 -13.13 -12.04
C GLY A 267 -19.65 -14.26 -12.70
N GLU A 268 -19.00 -15.41 -12.94
CA GLU A 268 -19.63 -16.62 -13.49
C GLU A 268 -20.73 -17.21 -12.58
N GLN A 269 -20.62 -17.04 -11.26
CA GLN A 269 -21.57 -17.57 -10.27
C GLN A 269 -22.77 -16.66 -10.00
N SER A 270 -22.73 -15.43 -10.51
CA SER A 270 -23.77 -14.40 -10.27
C SER A 270 -24.74 -14.23 -11.45
N ILE A 271 -24.61 -15.09 -12.47
CA ILE A 271 -25.43 -15.16 -13.69
C ILE A 271 -26.20 -16.48 -13.67
#